data_AF-A0A830BI26-F1
#
_entry.id   AF-A0A830BI26-F1
#
_cell.length_a   1.000
_cell.length_b   1.000
_cell.length_c   1.000
_cell.angle_alpha   90.00
_cell.angle_beta   90.00
_cell.angle_gamma   90.00
#
_symmetry.space_group_name_H-M   'P 1'
#
loop_
_entity.id
_entity.type
_entity.pdbx_description
1 polymer ?
#
loop_
_entity_poly.entity_id
_entity_poly.type
_entity_poly.pdbx_seq_one_letter_code
_entity_poly.pdbx_strand_id
1 'polypeptide(L)'
;MATFLFLYITVLAVIGVSKSAIKCSTVMIQGIAWAFGGMIFALVYCSAGISGGHINPAVTFGLFLARKLSLTRAVFYIVMQCLGAICGAGVVKGFGLSLYQTRGGGANVVAHGYTKGSGLGAEIIGTFVLVYNVFSATDAKRYARDSHVHVSALSAM
;
A
#
# COMPACT_ATOMS: atom_id res chain seq x y z
N MET A 1 -9.12 -5.61 7.93
CA MET A 1 -7.99 -5.49 8.89
C MET A 1 -6.71 -4.98 8.25
N ALA A 2 -6.17 -5.59 7.19
CA ALA A 2 -4.92 -5.12 6.58
C ALA A 2 -4.94 -3.65 6.14
N THR A 3 -5.96 -3.20 5.40
CA THR A 3 -6.09 -1.78 5.00
C THR A 3 -6.28 -0.84 6.19
N PHE A 4 -6.95 -1.29 7.26
CA PHE A 4 -7.06 -0.52 8.50
C PHE A 4 -5.69 -0.29 9.13
N LEU A 5 -4.90 -1.35 9.31
CA LEU A 5 -3.56 -1.27 9.89
C LEU A 5 -2.62 -0.46 8.99
N PHE A 6 -2.74 -0.62 7.67
CA PHE A 6 -1.96 0.13 6.70
C PHE A 6 -2.17 1.64 6.88
N LEU A 7 -3.42 2.12 6.85
CA LEU A 7 -3.71 3.54 7.01
C LEU A 7 -3.43 4.04 8.43
N TYR A 8 -3.73 3.26 9.46
CA TYR A 8 -3.43 3.62 10.84
C TYR A 8 -1.94 3.92 11.04
N ILE A 9 -1.05 3.01 10.62
CA ILE A 9 0.39 3.17 10.82
C ILE A 9 0.98 4.24 9.90
N THR A 10 0.58 4.28 8.63
CA THR A 10 1.17 5.24 7.67
C THR A 10 0.75 6.68 7.94
N VAL A 11 -0.52 6.93 8.31
CA VAL A 11 -0.97 8.27 8.71
C VAL A 11 -0.29 8.68 10.02
N LEU A 12 -0.13 7.75 10.97
CA LEU A 12 0.62 8.02 12.20
C LEU A 12 2.09 8.36 11.90
N ALA A 13 2.73 7.69 10.94
CA ALA A 13 4.10 8.00 10.53
C ALA A 13 4.23 9.42 9.93
N VAL A 14 3.30 9.82 9.05
CA VAL A 14 3.27 11.18 8.47
C VAL A 14 3.11 12.26 9.55
N ILE A 15 2.22 12.02 10.52
CA ILE A 15 2.02 12.93 11.65
C ILE A 15 3.21 12.91 12.61
N GLY A 16 3.81 11.74 12.84
CA GLY A 16 4.97 11.54 13.72
C GLY A 16 6.21 12.29 13.21
N VAL A 17 6.50 12.17 11.92
CA VAL A 17 7.58 12.93 11.24
C VAL A 17 7.38 14.45 11.39
N SER A 18 6.14 14.92 11.50
CA SER A 18 5.84 16.34 11.74
C SER A 18 6.18 16.82 13.16
N LYS A 19 6.23 15.91 14.15
CA LYS A 19 6.62 16.22 15.53
C LYS A 19 8.14 16.27 15.73
N SER A 20 8.92 15.79 14.77
CA SER A 20 10.38 15.75 14.88
C SER A 20 10.99 17.15 14.99
N ALA A 21 11.85 17.35 16.00
CA ALA A 21 12.56 18.61 16.24
C ALA A 21 13.61 18.93 15.15
N ILE A 22 14.20 17.88 14.55
CA ILE A 22 15.16 17.99 13.45
C ILE A 22 14.45 17.62 12.15
N LYS A 23 14.38 18.57 11.22
CA LYS A 23 13.71 18.42 9.93
C LYS A 23 14.73 18.41 8.79
N CYS A 24 15.30 17.25 8.50
CA CYS A 24 16.06 17.05 7.26
C CYS A 24 15.11 16.50 6.19
N SER A 25 14.84 17.30 5.16
CA SER A 25 13.84 17.00 4.12
C SER A 25 14.05 15.63 3.46
N THR A 26 15.29 15.30 3.09
CA THR A 26 15.63 14.02 2.45
C THR A 26 15.34 12.83 3.36
N VAL A 27 15.72 12.92 4.65
CA VAL A 27 15.51 11.84 5.62
C VAL A 27 14.02 11.63 5.90
N MET A 28 13.25 12.72 5.97
CA MET A 28 11.80 12.66 6.19
C MET A 28 11.07 11.98 5.03
N ILE A 29 11.39 12.36 3.78
CA ILE A 29 10.77 11.75 2.59
C ILE A 29 11.12 10.26 2.52
N GLN A 30 12.38 9.90 2.75
CA GLN A 30 12.82 8.51 2.75
C GLN A 30 12.16 7.70 3.86
N GLY A 31 12.00 8.27 5.05
CA GLY A 31 11.32 7.64 6.19
C GLY A 31 9.85 7.35 5.89
N ILE A 32 9.14 8.29 5.28
CA ILE A 32 7.75 8.09 4.85
C ILE A 32 7.68 6.99 3.78
N ALA A 33 8.57 7.02 2.77
CA ALA A 33 8.61 6.00 1.73
C ALA A 33 8.83 4.58 2.31
N TRP A 34 9.75 4.43 3.27
CA TRP A 34 9.97 3.16 3.96
C TRP A 34 8.78 2.74 4.82
N ALA A 35 8.10 3.66 5.50
CA ALA A 35 6.91 3.36 6.27
C ALA A 35 5.80 2.79 5.38
N PHE A 36 5.55 3.40 4.22
CA PHE A 36 4.55 2.92 3.27
C PHE A 36 4.94 1.56 2.66
N GLY A 37 6.16 1.44 2.12
CA GLY A 37 6.63 0.21 1.48
C GLY A 37 6.75 -0.95 2.46
N GLY A 38 7.35 -0.71 3.62
CA GLY A 38 7.53 -1.71 4.68
C GLY A 38 6.21 -2.21 5.24
N MET A 39 5.21 -1.32 5.41
CA MET A 39 3.88 -1.75 5.86
C MET A 39 3.15 -2.57 4.80
N ILE A 40 3.23 -2.23 3.52
CA ILE A 40 2.68 -3.08 2.45
C ILE A 40 3.37 -4.44 2.47
N PHE A 41 4.70 -4.49 2.53
CA PHE A 41 5.45 -5.74 2.57
C PHE A 41 5.00 -6.64 3.74
N ALA A 42 4.99 -6.11 4.97
CA ALA A 42 4.60 -6.85 6.16
C ALA A 42 3.13 -7.32 6.10
N LEU A 43 2.22 -6.44 5.69
CA LEU A 43 0.80 -6.77 5.64
C LEU A 43 0.46 -7.75 4.53
N VAL A 44 1.09 -7.64 3.36
CA VAL A 44 0.93 -8.65 2.30
C VAL A 44 1.49 -9.99 2.77
N TYR A 45 2.68 -10.02 3.37
CA TYR A 45 3.26 -11.25 3.92
C TYR A 45 2.31 -11.96 4.88
N CYS A 46 1.68 -11.23 5.79
CA CYS A 46 0.74 -11.81 6.76
C CYS A 46 -0.65 -12.12 6.20
N SER A 47 -1.13 -11.40 5.18
CA SER A 47 -2.53 -11.48 4.73
C SER A 47 -2.73 -12.10 3.34
N ALA A 48 -1.66 -12.35 2.59
CA ALA A 48 -1.72 -12.95 1.25
C ALA A 48 -2.35 -14.35 1.28
N GLY A 49 -1.98 -15.19 2.25
CA GLY A 49 -2.53 -16.55 2.39
C GLY A 49 -4.02 -16.61 2.73
N ILE A 50 -4.59 -15.52 3.25
CA ILE A 50 -6.01 -15.47 3.67
C ILE A 50 -6.86 -14.76 2.62
N SER A 51 -6.41 -13.60 2.13
CA SER A 51 -7.22 -12.67 1.31
C SER A 51 -6.58 -12.26 -0.01
N GLY A 52 -5.39 -12.79 -0.33
CA GLY A 52 -4.59 -12.34 -1.47
C GLY A 52 -3.85 -11.02 -1.26
N GLY A 53 -4.01 -10.39 -0.09
CA GLY A 53 -3.23 -9.20 0.28
C GLY A 53 -3.48 -7.97 -0.60
N HIS A 54 -4.69 -7.80 -1.15
CA HIS A 54 -4.95 -6.72 -2.11
C HIS A 54 -4.71 -5.34 -1.52
N ILE A 55 -5.23 -5.10 -0.30
CA ILE A 55 -5.08 -3.90 0.56
C ILE A 55 -5.55 -2.56 -0.05
N ASN A 56 -5.56 -2.45 -1.38
CA ASN A 56 -5.77 -1.26 -2.19
C ASN A 56 -6.88 -1.52 -3.24
N PRO A 57 -7.85 -0.61 -3.39
CA PRO A 57 -8.90 -0.71 -4.41
C PRO A 57 -8.37 -0.82 -5.84
N ALA A 58 -7.31 -0.09 -6.21
CA ALA A 58 -6.72 -0.14 -7.54
C ALA A 58 -6.09 -1.50 -7.86
N VAL A 59 -5.45 -2.14 -6.86
CA VAL A 59 -4.92 -3.49 -6.98
C VAL A 59 -6.04 -4.51 -7.16
N THR A 60 -7.10 -4.40 -6.35
CA THR A 60 -8.30 -5.24 -6.46
C THR A 60 -8.94 -5.11 -7.85
N PHE A 61 -9.03 -3.89 -8.35
CA PHE A 61 -9.57 -3.61 -9.68
C PHE A 61 -8.68 -4.17 -10.79
N GLY A 62 -7.36 -4.04 -10.68
CA GLY A 62 -6.41 -4.66 -11.61
C GLY A 62 -6.57 -6.18 -11.69
N LEU A 63 -6.67 -6.85 -10.54
CA LEU A 63 -6.91 -8.30 -10.46
C LEU A 63 -8.27 -8.71 -11.03
N PHE A 64 -9.30 -7.87 -10.86
CA PHE A 64 -10.60 -8.05 -11.49
C PHE A 64 -10.49 -7.97 -13.03
N LEU A 65 -9.81 -6.96 -13.58
CA LEU A 65 -9.59 -6.81 -15.03
C LEU A 65 -8.79 -7.98 -15.62
N ALA A 66 -7.82 -8.51 -14.87
CA ALA A 66 -7.07 -9.71 -15.23
C ALA A 66 -7.86 -11.03 -15.06
N ARG A 67 -9.16 -10.94 -14.74
CA ARG A 67 -10.07 -12.08 -14.51
C ARG A 67 -9.60 -13.03 -13.41
N LYS A 68 -8.83 -12.53 -12.44
CA LYS A 68 -8.37 -13.27 -11.25
C LYS A 68 -9.37 -13.17 -10.09
N LEU A 69 -10.37 -12.27 -10.20
CA LEU A 69 -11.38 -12.02 -9.18
C LEU A 69 -12.76 -11.82 -9.83
N SER A 70 -13.83 -12.32 -9.21
CA SER A 70 -15.20 -12.06 -9.69
C SER A 70 -15.66 -10.64 -9.32
N LEU A 71 -16.59 -10.08 -10.10
CA LEU A 71 -17.11 -8.71 -9.88
C LEU A 71 -17.65 -8.52 -8.46
N THR A 72 -18.49 -9.44 -8.00
CA THR A 72 -19.09 -9.38 -6.66
C THR A 72 -18.01 -9.33 -5.58
N ARG A 73 -16.99 -10.19 -5.68
CA ARG A 73 -15.86 -10.18 -4.74
C ARG A 73 -15.09 -8.86 -4.83
N ALA A 74 -14.81 -8.37 -6.03
CA ALA A 74 -14.09 -7.10 -6.23
C ALA A 74 -14.79 -5.94 -5.53
N VAL A 75 -16.11 -5.82 -5.69
CA VAL A 75 -16.91 -4.77 -5.03
C VAL A 75 -16.83 -4.90 -3.51
N PHE A 76 -17.03 -6.11 -2.96
CA PHE A 76 -16.92 -6.32 -1.51
C PHE A 76 -15.51 -6.00 -0.97
N TYR A 77 -14.46 -6.39 -1.70
CA TYR A 77 -13.08 -6.05 -1.33
C TYR A 77 -12.87 -4.54 -1.29
N ILE A 78 -13.30 -3.80 -2.31
CA ILE A 78 -13.15 -2.34 -2.39
C ILE A 78 -13.89 -1.66 -1.24
N VAL A 79 -15.15 -2.05 -0.98
CA VAL A 79 -15.94 -1.48 0.12
C VAL A 79 -15.25 -1.72 1.47
N MET A 80 -14.81 -2.95 1.74
CA MET A 80 -14.13 -3.28 3.00
C MET A 80 -12.76 -2.60 3.14
N GLN A 81 -12.06 -2.37 2.03
CA GLN A 81 -10.81 -1.61 2.01
C GLN A 81 -11.06 -0.14 2.34
N CYS A 82 -12.07 0.49 1.71
CA CYS A 82 -12.47 1.86 2.02
C CYS A 82 -12.89 2.02 3.48
N LEU A 83 -13.73 1.11 4.00
CA LEU A 83 -14.14 1.12 5.41
C LEU A 83 -12.94 0.94 6.34
N GLY A 84 -12.03 0.02 6.02
CA GLY A 84 -10.79 -0.16 6.76
C GLY A 84 -9.94 1.11 6.79
N ALA A 85 -9.76 1.76 5.63
CA ALA A 85 -9.01 3.01 5.51
C ALA A 85 -9.62 4.16 6.34
N ILE A 86 -10.95 4.33 6.26
CA ILE A 86 -11.69 5.32 7.04
C ILE A 86 -11.50 5.09 8.54
N CYS A 87 -11.68 3.85 9.00
CA CYS A 87 -11.49 3.50 10.41
C CYS A 87 -10.03 3.72 10.85
N GLY A 88 -9.04 3.34 10.04
CA GLY A 88 -7.62 3.50 10.35
C GLY A 88 -7.24 4.96 10.53
N ALA A 89 -7.62 5.81 9.57
CA ALA A 89 -7.42 7.26 9.66
C ALA A 89 -8.23 7.90 10.81
N GLY A 90 -9.45 7.41 11.05
CA GLY A 90 -10.33 7.87 12.12
C GLY A 90 -9.74 7.64 13.52
N VAL A 91 -9.09 6.50 13.75
CA VAL A 91 -8.39 6.22 15.01
C VAL A 91 -7.24 7.22 15.21
N VAL A 92 -6.44 7.49 14.18
CA VAL A 92 -5.35 8.48 14.27
C VAL A 92 -5.89 9.89 14.55
N LYS A 93 -7.00 10.27 13.91
CA LYS A 93 -7.71 11.52 14.20
C LYS A 93 -8.15 11.61 15.67
N GLY A 94 -8.61 10.50 16.25
CA GLY A 94 -9.01 10.43 17.66
C GLY A 94 -7.87 10.70 18.65
N PHE A 95 -6.65 10.23 18.36
CA PHE A 95 -5.49 10.43 19.23
C PHE A 95 -4.80 11.80 19.09
N GLY A 96 -5.05 12.53 18.00
CA GLY A 96 -4.27 13.72 17.68
C GLY A 96 -4.97 14.68 16.73
N LEU A 97 -6.16 15.16 17.12
CA LEU A 97 -7.06 15.93 16.27
C LEU A 97 -6.41 17.17 15.62
N SER A 98 -5.69 17.99 16.38
CA SER A 98 -5.09 19.24 15.88
C SER A 98 -4.04 18.97 14.80
N LEU A 99 -3.08 18.09 15.07
CA LEU A 99 -2.03 17.73 14.12
C LEU A 99 -2.59 17.00 12.89
N TYR A 100 -3.61 16.15 13.08
CA TYR A 100 -4.31 15.49 11.99
C TYR A 100 -4.95 16.51 11.04
N GLN A 101 -5.68 17.49 11.57
CA GLN A 101 -6.37 18.51 10.77
C GLN A 101 -5.38 19.41 10.02
N THR A 102 -4.33 19.90 10.69
CA THR A 102 -3.32 20.76 10.06
C THR A 102 -2.57 20.08 8.90
N ARG A 103 -2.54 18.74 8.90
CA ARG A 103 -1.89 17.93 7.85
C ARG A 103 -2.85 17.31 6.85
N GLY A 104 -4.14 17.70 6.86
CA GLY A 104 -5.14 17.14 5.97
C GLY A 104 -5.32 15.63 6.13
N GLY A 105 -5.04 15.08 7.31
CA GLY A 105 -5.11 13.64 7.58
C GLY A 105 -4.08 12.79 6.84
N GLY A 106 -3.01 13.39 6.29
CA GLY A 106 -2.04 12.68 5.47
C GLY A 106 -2.57 12.32 4.07
N ALA A 107 -3.64 12.96 3.61
CA ALA A 107 -4.16 12.79 2.26
C ALA A 107 -3.18 13.33 1.21
N ASN A 108 -3.09 12.64 0.07
CA ASN A 108 -2.26 13.06 -1.05
C ASN A 108 -2.80 14.37 -1.65
N VAL A 109 -1.88 15.32 -1.87
CA VAL A 109 -2.16 16.59 -2.55
C VAL A 109 -1.09 16.83 -3.61
N VAL A 110 -1.47 17.45 -4.73
CA VAL A 110 -0.51 17.84 -5.76
C VAL A 110 0.37 18.96 -5.19
N ALA A 111 1.69 18.78 -5.25
CA ALA A 111 2.64 19.77 -4.74
C ALA A 111 2.52 21.09 -5.50
N HIS A 112 2.75 22.21 -4.79
CA HIS A 112 2.79 23.53 -5.42
C HIS A 112 3.82 23.58 -6.55
N GLY A 113 3.44 24.21 -7.66
CA GLY A 113 4.28 24.28 -8.88
C GLY A 113 4.05 23.14 -9.87
N TYR A 114 3.26 22.12 -9.52
CA TYR A 114 2.88 21.05 -10.45
C TYR A 114 1.43 21.21 -10.92
N THR A 115 1.19 20.85 -12.18
CA THR A 115 -0.17 20.83 -12.73
C THR A 115 -0.92 19.59 -12.27
N LYS A 116 -2.26 19.66 -12.31
CA LYS A 116 -3.11 18.47 -12.08
C LYS A 116 -2.79 17.34 -13.08
N GLY A 117 -2.41 17.68 -14.31
CA GLY A 117 -1.98 16.70 -15.32
C GLY A 117 -0.70 15.97 -14.94
N SER A 118 0.29 16.68 -14.40
CA SER A 118 1.53 16.09 -13.87
C SER A 118 1.25 15.16 -12.70
N GLY A 119 0.37 15.57 -11.78
CA GLY A 119 -0.07 14.74 -10.66
C GLY A 119 -0.79 13.46 -11.12
N LEU A 120 -1.71 13.58 -12.09
CA LEU A 120 -2.38 12.43 -12.69
C LEU A 120 -1.40 11.46 -13.35
N GLY A 121 -0.43 11.98 -14.12
CA GLY A 121 0.61 11.16 -14.74
C GLY A 121 1.44 10.39 -13.71
N ALA A 122 1.80 11.04 -12.60
CA ALA A 122 2.53 10.39 -11.50
C ALA A 122 1.72 9.26 -10.84
N GLU A 123 0.42 9.49 -10.57
CA GLU A 123 -0.47 8.48 -9.97
C GLU A 123 -0.70 7.29 -10.90
N ILE A 124 -0.80 7.51 -12.22
CA ILE A 124 -0.92 6.44 -13.22
C ILE A 124 0.34 5.56 -13.21
N ILE A 125 1.52 6.18 -13.29
CA ILE A 125 2.81 5.45 -13.30
C ILE A 125 3.00 4.71 -11.98
N GLY A 126 2.75 5.37 -10.84
CA GLY A 126 2.89 4.77 -9.51
C GLY A 126 1.96 3.57 -9.32
N THR A 127 0.69 3.71 -9.73
CA THR A 127 -0.29 2.61 -9.66
C THR A 127 0.07 1.48 -10.61
N PHE A 128 0.54 1.79 -11.83
CA PHE A 128 1.02 0.78 -12.77
C PHE A 128 2.14 -0.07 -12.16
N VAL A 129 3.17 0.56 -11.58
CA VAL A 129 4.28 -0.16 -10.92
C VAL A 129 3.77 -1.01 -9.76
N LEU A 130 2.86 -0.49 -8.94
CA LEU A 130 2.28 -1.23 -7.83
C LEU A 130 1.53 -2.49 -8.32
N VAL A 131 0.64 -2.34 -9.30
CA VAL A 131 -0.16 -3.44 -9.84
C VAL A 131 0.72 -4.43 -10.61
N TYR A 132 1.70 -3.95 -11.38
CA TYR A 132 2.70 -4.79 -12.04
C TYR A 132 3.47 -5.65 -11.04
N ASN A 133 3.92 -5.07 -9.92
CA ASN A 133 4.61 -5.82 -8.86
C ASN A 133 3.71 -6.91 -8.26
N VAL A 134 2.42 -6.62 -8.05
CA VAL A 134 1.46 -7.63 -7.56
C VAL A 134 1.32 -8.78 -8.57
N PHE A 135 1.16 -8.49 -9.86
CA PHE A 135 1.10 -9.54 -10.89
C PHE A 135 2.41 -10.32 -11.00
N SER A 136 3.56 -9.64 -10.98
CA SER A 136 4.87 -10.30 -11.05
C SER A 136 5.15 -11.17 -9.83
N ALA A 137 4.66 -10.79 -8.64
CA ALA A 137 4.83 -11.57 -7.42
C ALA A 137 3.86 -12.75 -7.34
N THR A 138 2.72 -12.69 -8.04
CA THR A 138 1.67 -13.73 -8.02
C THR A 138 1.66 -14.63 -9.25
N ASP A 139 2.56 -14.40 -10.22
CA ASP A 139 2.64 -15.23 -11.42
C ASP A 139 3.15 -16.65 -11.11
N ALA A 140 2.29 -17.64 -11.34
CA ALA A 140 2.55 -19.05 -11.10
C ALA A 140 3.74 -19.60 -11.91
N LYS A 141 4.04 -19.02 -13.08
CA LYS A 141 5.20 -19.44 -13.89
C LYS A 141 6.54 -19.15 -13.20
N ARG A 142 6.58 -18.16 -12.30
CA ARG A 142 7.76 -17.84 -11.51
C ARG A 142 7.92 -18.81 -10.33
N TYR A 143 6.83 -19.11 -9.64
CA TYR A 143 6.79 -20.09 -8.55
C TYR A 143 7.29 -21.48 -8.98
N ALA A 144 6.89 -21.95 -10.17
CA ALA A 144 7.33 -23.24 -10.71
C ALA A 144 8.83 -23.29 -11.07
N ARG A 145 9.46 -22.13 -11.34
CA ARG A 145 10.88 -22.06 -11.66
C ARG A 145 11.73 -22.15 -10.38
N ASP A 146 11.30 -21.48 -9.32
CA ASP A 146 12.01 -21.48 -8.04
C ASP A 146 11.88 -22.81 -7.28
N SER A 147 10.78 -23.55 -7.45
CA SER A 147 10.62 -24.88 -6.87
C SER A 147 11.58 -25.92 -7.49
N HIS A 148 11.87 -25.83 -8.79
CA HIS A 148 12.84 -26.70 -9.43
C HIS A 148 14.29 -26.41 -8.97
N VAL A 149 14.63 -25.14 -8.71
CA VAL A 149 16.00 -24.76 -8.32
C VAL A 149 16.30 -25.13 -6.86
N HIS A 150 15.34 -24.98 -5.94
CA HIS A 150 15.55 -25.36 -4.54
C HIS A 150 15.56 -26.88 -4.32
N VAL A 151 14.80 -27.66 -5.11
CA VAL A 151 14.82 -29.13 -5.02
C VAL A 151 16.13 -29.72 -5.56
N SER A 152 16.72 -29.13 -6.60
CA SER A 152 18.04 -29.56 -7.10
C SER A 152 19.19 -29.15 -6.19
N ALA A 153 19.09 -28.04 -5.45
CA ALA A 153 20.12 -27.60 -4.50
C ALA A 153 20.11 -28.42 -3.19
N LEU A 154 18.95 -28.93 -2.76
CA LEU A 154 18.82 -29.79 -1.57
C LEU A 154 19.10 -31.27 -1.84
N SER A 155 19.00 -31.73 -3.09
CA SER A 155 19.37 -33.10 -3.48
C SER A 155 20.87 -33.29 -3.76
N ALA A 156 21.67 -32.22 -3.67
CA ALA A 156 23.10 -32.21 -3.93
C ALA A 156 23.97 -31.96 -2.66
N MET A 157 23.34 -31.98 -1.48
CA MET A 157 23.98 -32.05 -0.16
C MET A 157 23.66 -33.39 0.48
#